data_AF-F0TB61-F1
#
_entry.id   AF-F0TB61-F1
#
_cell.length_a   1.000
_cell.length_b   1.000
_cell.length_c   1.000
_cell.angle_alpha   90.00
_cell.angle_beta   90.00
_cell.angle_gamma   90.00
#
_symmetry.space_group_name_H-M   'P 1'
#
loop_
_entity.id
_entity.type
_entity.pdbx_description
1 polymer ?
#
loop_
_entity_poly.entity_id
_entity_poly.type
_entity_poly.pdbx_seq_one_letter_code
_entity_poly.pdbx_strand_id
1 'polypeptide(L)'
;MEIDGSRGEGGGAVLRIATGLSALTSKPVKIYNIRSKRPKPGLMPQHLNSVKAVAELSDANLSGLKIGSTELSFQPGKLKPGNYDIDIKTAGSISLILQAFMIPAAFTGGPVKITIKGGTDLRWSPSIDYLQNITLPILNTMGYKADTQVLRRGHYPKGGGILEVTIYPISSLKPVNIIESNFNAVKGISHAVNLPEHVAIRQARSAEVMIKNAGYDINVDIEHDDNSFGSGSGILLWTDGTIPLGGSSIGERGKKAEVVGLDAAKDLLEQISGNSALDSHMGDQIIPYLFIAGNSSITTSKLTQHTLTNIDVASQFINRDVQVDGKLGKPALITVK
;
A
#
# COMPACT_ATOMS: atom_id res chain seq x y z
N MET A 1 -2.47 -4.08 -25.34
CA MET A 1 -3.79 -3.55 -24.90
C MET A 1 -3.67 -2.07 -24.56
N GLU A 2 -4.79 -1.35 -24.52
CA GLU A 2 -4.80 0.08 -24.18
C GLU A 2 -5.69 0.36 -22.96
N ILE A 3 -5.24 1.22 -22.06
CA ILE A 3 -5.95 1.61 -20.84
C ILE A 3 -6.05 3.13 -20.77
N ASP A 4 -7.28 3.63 -20.60
CA ASP A 4 -7.53 5.04 -20.32
C ASP A 4 -7.22 5.35 -18.84
N GLY A 5 -6.12 6.05 -18.61
CA GLY A 5 -5.64 6.50 -17.31
C GLY A 5 -6.50 7.60 -16.66
N SER A 6 -7.57 8.05 -17.31
CA SER A 6 -8.57 8.96 -16.74
C SER A 6 -9.75 8.23 -16.09
N ARG A 7 -9.88 6.90 -16.28
CA ARG A 7 -10.93 6.07 -15.68
C ARG A 7 -10.85 6.08 -14.16
N GLY A 8 -12.01 5.90 -13.53
CA GLY A 8 -12.17 5.95 -12.09
C GLY A 8 -11.63 7.26 -11.50
N GLU A 9 -10.70 7.17 -10.55
CA GLU A 9 -10.10 8.35 -9.90
C GLU A 9 -9.10 9.12 -10.76
N GLY A 10 -8.69 8.59 -11.93
CA GLY A 10 -7.63 9.18 -12.74
C GLY A 10 -6.33 9.41 -11.96
N GLY A 11 -6.03 8.52 -11.02
CA GLY A 11 -4.90 8.61 -10.09
C GLY A 11 -3.69 7.77 -10.49
N GLY A 12 -2.68 7.73 -9.63
CA GLY A 12 -1.48 6.91 -9.84
C GLY A 12 -1.70 5.39 -9.73
N ALA A 13 -2.84 4.95 -9.17
CA ALA A 13 -3.15 3.53 -8.98
C ALA A 13 -3.23 2.77 -10.31
N VAL A 14 -3.87 3.35 -11.34
CA VAL A 14 -3.99 2.74 -12.67
C VAL A 14 -2.61 2.33 -13.21
N LEU A 15 -1.63 3.23 -13.12
CA LEU A 15 -0.26 2.95 -13.58
C LEU A 15 0.39 1.82 -12.79
N ARG A 16 0.27 1.83 -11.47
CA ARG A 16 0.89 0.83 -10.59
C ARG A 16 0.32 -0.56 -10.84
N ILE A 17 -1.01 -0.67 -10.87
CA ILE A 17 -1.68 -1.95 -11.06
C ILE A 17 -1.48 -2.46 -12.48
N ALA A 18 -1.65 -1.60 -13.49
CA ALA A 18 -1.52 -2.01 -14.89
C ALA A 18 -0.09 -2.46 -15.23
N THR A 19 0.94 -1.77 -14.74
CA THR A 19 2.34 -2.20 -15.01
C THR A 19 2.71 -3.45 -14.24
N GLY A 20 2.29 -3.59 -12.97
CA GLY A 20 2.49 -4.81 -12.19
C GLY A 20 1.82 -6.04 -12.83
N LEU A 21 0.56 -5.92 -13.25
CA LEU A 21 -0.17 -7.01 -13.92
C LEU A 21 0.32 -7.25 -15.35
N SER A 22 0.75 -6.21 -16.07
CA SER A 22 1.40 -6.36 -17.38
C SER A 22 2.66 -7.22 -17.27
N ALA A 23 3.54 -6.91 -16.31
CA ALA A 23 4.74 -7.68 -16.02
C ALA A 23 4.41 -9.14 -15.65
N LEU A 24 3.43 -9.37 -14.77
CA LEU A 24 3.03 -10.71 -14.36
C LEU A 24 2.45 -11.54 -15.53
N THR A 25 1.56 -10.95 -16.31
CA THR A 25 0.82 -11.65 -17.37
C THR A 25 1.56 -11.68 -18.71
N SER A 26 2.73 -11.04 -18.80
CA SER A 26 3.48 -10.85 -20.05
C SER A 26 2.65 -10.16 -21.16
N LYS A 27 1.67 -9.33 -20.79
CA LYS A 27 0.78 -8.63 -21.73
C LYS A 27 1.19 -7.15 -21.86
N PRO A 28 1.67 -6.69 -23.02
CA PRO A 28 2.00 -5.28 -23.19
C PRO A 28 0.81 -4.32 -23.07
N VAL A 29 1.05 -3.17 -22.45
CA VAL A 29 0.03 -2.15 -22.18
C VAL A 29 0.48 -0.76 -22.64
N LYS A 30 -0.43 -0.04 -23.30
CA LYS A 30 -0.34 1.40 -23.53
C LYS A 30 -1.34 2.10 -22.61
N ILE A 31 -0.89 3.04 -21.80
CA ILE A 31 -1.73 3.83 -20.90
C ILE A 31 -1.75 5.26 -21.42
N TYR A 32 -2.93 5.79 -21.71
CA TYR A 32 -3.12 7.17 -22.19
C TYR A 32 -3.95 8.00 -21.21
N ASN A 33 -4.08 9.31 -21.44
CA ASN A 33 -4.77 10.25 -20.53
C ASN A 33 -4.29 10.18 -19.06
N ILE A 34 -3.01 9.91 -18.84
CA ILE A 34 -2.45 9.73 -17.50
C ILE A 34 -2.73 10.97 -16.65
N ARG A 35 -3.53 10.79 -15.59
CA ARG A 35 -3.87 11.83 -14.61
C ARG A 35 -4.50 13.08 -15.23
N SER A 36 -5.22 12.95 -16.34
CA SER A 36 -5.85 14.08 -17.04
C SER A 36 -6.82 14.89 -16.16
N LYS A 37 -7.43 14.26 -15.15
CA LYS A 37 -8.37 14.87 -14.19
C LYS A 37 -7.69 15.48 -12.95
N ARG A 38 -6.35 15.50 -12.86
CA ARG A 38 -5.62 16.03 -11.70
C ARG A 38 -5.08 17.44 -12.00
N PRO A 39 -4.88 18.30 -10.98
CA PRO A 39 -4.38 19.67 -11.18
C PRO A 39 -3.04 19.75 -11.93
N LYS A 40 -2.19 18.73 -11.76
CA LYS A 40 -0.96 18.54 -12.54
C LYS A 40 -1.10 17.22 -13.30
N PRO A 41 -1.49 17.23 -14.59
CA PRO A 41 -1.60 16.02 -15.41
C PRO A 41 -0.26 15.31 -15.64
N GLY A 42 -0.34 14.08 -16.14
CA GLY A 42 0.81 13.27 -16.53
C GLY A 42 1.57 12.61 -15.38
N LEU A 43 2.66 11.94 -15.74
CA LEU A 43 3.55 11.25 -14.80
C LEU A 43 4.21 12.23 -13.82
N MET A 44 4.28 11.80 -12.56
CA MET A 44 4.97 12.51 -11.48
C MET A 44 6.12 11.61 -11.01
N PRO A 45 7.10 12.12 -10.26
CA PRO A 45 8.27 11.32 -9.83
C PRO A 45 7.91 9.96 -9.22
N GLN A 46 6.89 9.90 -8.36
CA GLN A 46 6.45 8.63 -7.75
C GLN A 46 5.92 7.62 -8.78
N HIS A 47 5.19 8.07 -9.80
CA HIS A 47 4.68 7.17 -10.85
C HIS A 47 5.84 6.62 -11.68
N LEU A 48 6.77 7.51 -12.03
CA LEU A 48 7.98 7.19 -12.79
C LEU A 48 8.80 6.10 -12.08
N ASN A 49 9.00 6.26 -10.77
CA ASN A 49 9.79 5.32 -9.99
C ASN A 49 9.08 3.97 -9.80
N SER A 50 7.75 3.95 -9.60
CA SER A 50 6.98 2.69 -9.59
C SER A 50 7.11 1.93 -10.92
N VAL A 51 6.95 2.63 -12.06
CA VAL A 51 7.06 1.99 -13.39
C VAL A 51 8.48 1.50 -13.66
N LYS A 52 9.50 2.29 -13.30
CA LYS A 52 10.90 1.89 -13.43
C LYS A 52 11.22 0.64 -12.63
N ALA A 53 10.78 0.57 -11.37
CA ALA A 53 10.98 -0.58 -10.51
C ALA A 53 10.44 -1.88 -11.14
N VAL A 54 9.20 -1.82 -11.64
CA VAL A 54 8.58 -2.98 -12.30
C VAL A 54 9.25 -3.29 -13.64
N ALA A 55 9.67 -2.28 -14.40
CA ALA A 55 10.37 -2.47 -15.67
C ALA A 55 11.71 -3.18 -15.48
N GLU A 56 12.46 -2.81 -14.45
CA GLU A 56 13.75 -3.45 -14.12
C GLU A 56 13.56 -4.92 -13.74
N LEU A 57 12.55 -5.21 -12.91
CA LEU A 57 12.17 -6.57 -12.52
C LEU A 57 11.74 -7.45 -13.71
N SER A 58 11.14 -6.85 -14.73
CA SER A 58 10.53 -7.55 -15.88
C SER A 58 11.29 -7.39 -17.19
N ASP A 59 12.49 -6.79 -17.18
CA ASP A 59 13.27 -6.51 -18.38
C ASP A 59 12.45 -5.78 -19.47
N ALA A 60 11.60 -4.84 -19.05
CA ALA A 60 10.59 -4.25 -19.93
C ALA A 60 11.16 -3.16 -20.84
N ASN A 61 10.69 -3.14 -22.08
CA ASN A 61 10.88 -2.02 -22.99
C ASN A 61 9.82 -0.93 -22.73
N LEU A 62 10.26 0.32 -22.63
CA LEU A 62 9.41 1.45 -22.27
C LEU A 62 9.45 2.55 -23.33
N SER A 63 8.32 3.21 -23.55
CA SER A 63 8.26 4.50 -24.26
C SER A 63 7.34 5.47 -23.52
N GLY A 64 7.67 6.77 -23.53
CA GLY A 64 6.87 7.79 -22.84
C GLY A 64 7.13 7.93 -21.33
N LEU A 65 8.14 7.24 -20.77
CA LEU A 65 8.49 7.33 -19.36
C LEU A 65 9.27 8.62 -19.03
N LYS A 66 8.56 9.76 -19.01
CA LYS A 66 9.10 11.09 -18.65
C LYS A 66 8.14 11.85 -17.76
N ILE A 67 8.67 12.75 -16.91
CA ILE A 67 7.83 13.61 -16.05
C ILE A 67 6.88 14.42 -16.95
N GLY A 68 5.61 14.50 -16.57
CA GLY A 68 4.56 15.17 -17.32
C GLY A 68 4.00 14.39 -18.51
N SER A 69 4.52 13.19 -18.83
CA SER A 69 3.96 12.40 -19.93
C SER A 69 2.52 11.99 -19.64
N THR A 70 1.64 12.17 -20.61
CA THR A 70 0.24 11.74 -20.57
C THR A 70 0.03 10.36 -21.19
N GLU A 71 1.07 9.80 -21.80
CA GLU A 71 1.08 8.46 -22.38
C GLU A 71 2.32 7.67 -21.95
N LEU A 72 2.17 6.36 -21.80
CA LEU A 72 3.22 5.40 -21.48
C LEU A 72 2.94 4.09 -22.22
N SER A 73 3.92 3.53 -22.92
CA SER A 73 3.89 2.13 -23.36
C SER A 73 4.86 1.31 -22.51
N PHE A 74 4.38 0.16 -22.07
CA PHE A 74 5.11 -0.80 -21.24
C PHE A 74 5.02 -2.17 -21.90
N GLN A 75 6.16 -2.68 -22.37
CA GLN A 75 6.29 -3.99 -22.99
C GLN A 75 7.11 -4.89 -22.06
N PRO A 76 6.48 -5.78 -21.28
CA PRO A 76 7.19 -6.66 -20.36
C PRO A 76 8.07 -7.67 -21.11
N GLY A 77 9.23 -7.96 -20.54
CA GLY A 77 10.07 -9.12 -20.86
C GLY A 77 9.91 -10.22 -19.79
N LYS A 78 11.00 -10.95 -19.52
CA LYS A 78 11.01 -12.03 -18.52
C LYS A 78 11.25 -11.46 -17.12
N LEU A 79 10.48 -11.93 -16.14
CA LEU A 79 10.72 -11.65 -14.73
C LEU A 79 12.06 -12.22 -14.26
N LYS A 80 12.88 -11.42 -13.57
CA LYS A 80 14.21 -11.80 -13.10
C LYS A 80 14.26 -11.84 -11.57
N PRO A 81 14.62 -12.98 -10.93
CA PRO A 81 14.96 -12.96 -9.51
C PRO A 81 16.32 -12.26 -9.31
N GLY A 82 16.63 -11.83 -8.09
CA GLY A 82 17.90 -11.17 -7.79
C GLY A 82 17.78 -10.00 -6.83
N ASN A 83 18.83 -9.18 -6.80
CA ASN A 83 18.95 -8.01 -5.94
C ASN A 83 18.66 -6.74 -6.74
N TYR A 84 17.89 -5.83 -6.16
CA TYR A 84 17.49 -4.57 -6.77
C TYR A 84 17.77 -3.42 -5.80
N ASP A 85 18.32 -2.31 -6.32
CA ASP A 85 18.61 -1.11 -5.55
C ASP A 85 17.86 0.08 -6.17
N ILE A 86 16.81 0.54 -5.48
CA ILE A 86 15.95 1.62 -5.97
C ILE A 86 16.14 2.86 -5.13
N ASP A 87 16.67 3.92 -5.74
CA ASP A 87 16.75 5.23 -5.13
C ASP A 87 15.75 6.20 -5.77
N ILE A 88 14.74 6.59 -4.99
CA ILE A 88 13.70 7.55 -5.40
C ILE A 88 14.27 8.97 -5.52
N LYS A 89 15.42 9.24 -4.88
CA LYS A 89 16.15 10.53 -4.79
C LYS A 89 15.38 11.69 -4.16
N THR A 90 14.16 11.43 -3.70
CA THR A 90 13.21 12.40 -3.14
C THR A 90 12.35 11.72 -2.08
N ALA A 91 11.47 12.46 -1.41
CA ALA A 91 10.43 11.91 -0.53
C ALA A 91 9.28 11.25 -1.29
N GLY A 92 9.54 10.46 -2.34
CA GLY A 92 8.51 9.62 -2.95
C GLY A 92 8.24 8.39 -2.08
N SER A 93 6.99 7.92 -2.07
CA SER A 93 6.56 6.82 -1.18
C SER A 93 7.15 5.48 -1.57
N ILE A 94 7.85 4.85 -0.63
CA ILE A 94 8.35 3.48 -0.77
C ILE A 94 7.18 2.50 -0.91
N SER A 95 6.15 2.62 -0.07
CA SER A 95 5.00 1.71 -0.06
C SER A 95 4.24 1.75 -1.40
N LEU A 96 4.10 2.91 -2.03
CA LEU A 96 3.49 3.00 -3.37
C LEU A 96 4.34 2.34 -4.45
N ILE A 97 5.67 2.36 -4.37
CA ILE A 97 6.50 1.59 -5.31
C ILE A 97 6.30 0.10 -5.10
N LEU A 98 6.32 -0.34 -3.84
CA LEU A 98 6.11 -1.74 -3.49
C LEU A 98 4.73 -2.27 -3.89
N GLN A 99 3.67 -1.46 -3.82
CA GLN A 99 2.35 -1.84 -4.33
C GLN A 99 2.37 -2.29 -5.80
N ALA A 100 3.22 -1.69 -6.65
CA ALA A 100 3.37 -2.09 -8.04
C ALA A 100 4.34 -3.27 -8.19
N PHE A 101 5.48 -3.20 -7.48
CA PHE A 101 6.59 -4.15 -7.58
C PHE A 101 6.23 -5.54 -7.05
N MET A 102 5.50 -5.61 -5.94
CA MET A 102 5.15 -6.87 -5.27
C MET A 102 4.22 -7.77 -6.11
N ILE A 103 3.39 -7.19 -6.98
CA ILE A 103 2.43 -7.95 -7.81
C ILE A 103 3.15 -9.04 -8.63
N PRO A 104 4.18 -8.74 -9.45
CA PRO A 104 4.95 -9.75 -10.17
C PRO A 104 6.12 -10.37 -9.39
N ALA A 105 6.65 -9.71 -8.35
CA ALA A 105 7.93 -10.11 -7.73
C ALA A 105 7.93 -11.54 -7.16
N ALA A 106 6.83 -11.97 -6.56
CA ALA A 106 6.71 -13.33 -6.01
C ALA A 106 6.68 -14.42 -7.09
N PHE A 107 6.55 -14.07 -8.37
CA PHE A 107 6.44 -15.01 -9.50
C PHE A 107 7.69 -15.06 -10.38
N THR A 108 8.82 -14.55 -9.89
CA THR A 108 10.11 -14.56 -10.61
C THR A 108 10.78 -15.95 -10.67
N GLY A 109 10.25 -16.93 -9.94
CA GLY A 109 10.83 -18.28 -9.83
C GLY A 109 12.04 -18.38 -8.90
N GLY A 110 12.47 -17.27 -8.29
CA GLY A 110 13.53 -17.21 -7.28
C GLY A 110 13.28 -16.08 -6.28
N PRO A 111 14.08 -15.95 -5.22
CA PRO A 111 13.94 -14.84 -4.28
C PRO A 111 14.31 -13.50 -4.94
N VAL A 112 13.59 -12.45 -4.55
CA VAL A 112 13.86 -11.06 -4.92
C VAL A 112 14.20 -10.30 -3.65
N LYS A 113 15.39 -9.68 -3.62
CA LYS A 113 15.77 -8.75 -2.56
C LYS A 113 15.77 -7.35 -3.13
N ILE A 114 15.12 -6.42 -2.46
CA ILE A 114 15.05 -5.04 -2.90
C ILE A 114 15.36 -4.10 -1.75
N THR A 115 16.29 -3.19 -1.99
CA THR A 115 16.63 -2.08 -1.10
C THR A 115 16.06 -0.80 -1.72
N ILE A 116 15.12 -0.16 -1.03
CA ILE A 116 14.46 1.06 -1.52
C ILE A 116 14.77 2.24 -0.61
N LYS A 117 15.21 3.35 -1.22
CA LYS A 117 15.47 4.62 -0.54
C LYS A 117 14.41 5.65 -0.92
N GLY A 118 13.75 6.25 0.07
CA GLY A 118 12.56 7.07 -0.17
C GLY A 118 11.88 7.61 1.09
N GLY A 119 10.62 7.98 0.98
CA GLY A 119 9.77 8.29 2.14
C GLY A 119 9.06 7.04 2.65
N THR A 120 9.14 6.81 3.96
CA THR A 120 8.51 5.69 4.67
C THR A 120 7.12 6.05 5.17
N ASP A 121 6.95 7.32 5.58
CA ASP A 121 5.73 7.84 6.17
C ASP A 121 5.40 9.17 5.50
N LEU A 122 4.45 9.14 4.58
CA LEU A 122 4.04 10.29 3.78
C LEU A 122 2.53 10.38 3.73
N ARG A 123 2.03 11.60 3.48
CA ARG A 123 0.60 11.81 3.22
C ARG A 123 0.17 11.06 1.96
N TRP A 124 -1.08 10.59 1.98
CA TRP A 124 -1.75 9.97 0.82
C TRP A 124 -1.04 8.71 0.30
N SER A 125 -0.33 8.01 1.18
CA SER A 125 0.22 6.68 0.95
C SER A 125 0.21 5.88 2.24
N PRO A 126 0.07 4.54 2.19
CA PRO A 126 0.27 3.71 3.38
C PRO A 126 1.66 3.94 3.98
N SER A 127 1.79 3.89 5.31
CA SER A 127 3.11 3.86 5.95
C SER A 127 3.80 2.52 5.70
N ILE A 128 5.11 2.46 5.97
CA ILE A 128 5.82 1.18 6.01
C ILE A 128 5.27 0.28 7.12
N ASP A 129 4.84 0.84 8.25
CA ASP A 129 4.26 0.03 9.32
C ASP A 129 2.96 -0.61 8.86
N TYR A 130 2.17 0.07 8.02
CA TYR A 130 0.94 -0.49 7.45
C TYR A 130 1.27 -1.66 6.52
N LEU A 131 2.31 -1.52 5.70
CA LEU A 131 2.80 -2.60 4.87
C LEU A 131 3.21 -3.82 5.72
N GLN A 132 3.96 -3.60 6.80
CA GLN A 132 4.50 -4.67 7.66
C GLN A 132 3.46 -5.35 8.53
N ASN A 133 2.54 -4.58 9.11
CA ASN A 133 1.62 -5.06 10.13
C ASN A 133 0.20 -5.33 9.61
N ILE A 134 -0.12 -4.94 8.37
CA ILE A 134 -1.44 -5.16 7.77
C ILE A 134 -1.33 -5.83 6.40
N THR A 135 -0.70 -5.17 5.43
CA THR A 135 -0.67 -5.67 4.06
C THR A 135 0.01 -7.03 3.95
N LEU A 136 1.23 -7.18 4.47
CA LEU A 136 1.98 -8.44 4.40
C LEU A 136 1.33 -9.58 5.19
N PRO A 137 0.84 -9.38 6.43
CA PRO A 137 0.08 -10.41 7.14
C PRO A 137 -1.13 -10.93 6.36
N ILE A 138 -1.90 -10.04 5.73
CA ILE A 138 -3.08 -10.42 4.94
C ILE A 138 -2.66 -11.18 3.68
N LEU A 139 -1.65 -10.69 2.96
CA LEU A 139 -1.13 -11.41 1.78
C LEU A 139 -0.50 -12.77 2.14
N ASN A 140 0.06 -12.91 3.34
CA ASN A 140 0.58 -14.18 3.85
C ASN A 140 -0.52 -15.24 4.02
N THR A 141 -1.77 -14.85 4.29
CA THR A 141 -2.91 -15.80 4.28
C THR A 141 -3.15 -16.41 2.88
N MET A 142 -2.79 -15.68 1.82
CA MET A 142 -2.80 -16.15 0.42
C MET A 142 -1.52 -16.92 0.04
N GLY A 143 -0.58 -17.07 0.97
CA GLY A 143 0.72 -17.71 0.74
C GLY A 143 1.83 -16.78 0.24
N TYR A 144 1.58 -15.47 0.12
CA TYR A 144 2.60 -14.50 -0.26
C TYR A 144 3.57 -14.27 0.90
N LYS A 145 4.86 -14.55 0.70
CA LYS A 145 5.87 -14.43 1.76
C LYS A 145 6.84 -13.30 1.45
N ALA A 146 6.99 -12.38 2.39
CA ALA A 146 8.04 -11.38 2.35
C ALA A 146 8.52 -10.99 3.75
N ASP A 147 9.82 -10.78 3.87
CA ASP A 147 10.45 -10.20 5.05
C ASP A 147 10.78 -8.74 4.78
N THR A 148 10.73 -7.91 5.81
CA THR A 148 10.99 -6.48 5.71
C THR A 148 11.87 -6.02 6.85
N GLN A 149 12.78 -5.09 6.58
CA GLN A 149 13.61 -4.46 7.59
C GLN A 149 13.69 -2.96 7.33
N VAL A 150 13.21 -2.18 8.30
CA VAL A 150 13.31 -0.73 8.29
C VAL A 150 14.69 -0.35 8.81
N LEU A 151 15.59 0.08 7.93
CA LEU A 151 16.93 0.53 8.34
C LEU A 151 16.93 1.99 8.76
N ARG A 152 16.01 2.79 8.21
CA ARG A 152 15.86 4.21 8.53
C ARG A 152 14.50 4.73 8.11
N ARG A 153 13.86 5.56 8.93
CA ARG A 153 12.64 6.29 8.53
C ARG A 153 12.96 7.52 7.69
N GLY A 154 12.03 7.87 6.79
CA GLY A 154 12.14 9.01 5.89
C GLY A 154 10.83 9.77 5.74
N HIS A 155 10.87 11.07 6.01
CA HIS A 155 9.69 11.95 5.99
C HIS A 155 9.83 13.06 4.95
N TYR A 156 8.70 13.60 4.51
CA TYR A 156 8.67 14.80 3.67
C TYR A 156 9.36 15.99 4.38
N PRO A 157 10.14 16.84 3.68
CA PRO A 157 10.38 16.86 2.23
C PRO A 157 11.60 16.07 1.76
N LYS A 158 12.49 15.66 2.67
CA LYS A 158 13.80 15.11 2.32
C LYS A 158 13.74 13.62 1.97
N GLY A 159 12.82 12.87 2.55
CA GLY A 159 12.75 11.41 2.42
C GLY A 159 13.96 10.76 3.06
N GLY A 160 14.60 9.86 2.31
CA GLY A 160 15.86 9.21 2.68
C GLY A 160 15.75 8.12 3.73
N GLY A 161 14.53 7.65 4.02
CA GLY A 161 14.32 6.38 4.66
C GLY A 161 14.80 5.24 3.77
N ILE A 162 15.09 4.10 4.40
CA ILE A 162 15.68 2.93 3.77
C ILE A 162 14.90 1.71 4.26
N LEU A 163 14.35 0.96 3.32
CA LEU A 163 13.65 -0.30 3.57
C LEU A 163 14.31 -1.40 2.75
N GLU A 164 14.65 -2.50 3.40
CA GLU A 164 15.02 -3.75 2.74
C GLU A 164 13.82 -4.69 2.75
N VAL A 165 13.54 -5.33 1.62
CA VAL A 165 12.46 -6.31 1.47
C VAL A 165 13.01 -7.55 0.77
N THR A 166 12.76 -8.72 1.33
CA THR A 166 13.00 -10.00 0.66
C THR A 166 11.66 -10.64 0.35
N ILE A 167 11.37 -10.84 -0.93
CA ILE A 167 10.15 -11.50 -1.44
C ILE A 167 10.52 -12.90 -1.89
N TYR A 168 9.82 -13.91 -1.37
CA TYR A 168 10.08 -15.31 -1.68
C TYR A 168 9.21 -15.79 -2.83
N PRO A 169 9.72 -16.70 -3.69
CA PRO A 169 8.98 -17.17 -4.84
C PRO A 169 7.81 -18.06 -4.41
N ILE A 170 6.70 -17.93 -5.14
CA ILE A 170 5.51 -18.77 -5.01
C ILE A 170 5.14 -19.33 -6.39
N SER A 171 4.54 -20.52 -6.40
CA SER A 171 3.96 -21.10 -7.62
C SER A 171 2.57 -20.55 -7.90
N SER A 172 1.78 -20.29 -6.85
CA SER A 172 0.43 -19.74 -6.93
C SER A 172 0.05 -19.06 -5.62
N LEU A 173 -0.93 -18.14 -5.70
CA LEU A 173 -1.63 -17.61 -4.53
C LEU A 173 -2.84 -18.50 -4.21
N LYS A 174 -3.13 -18.65 -2.93
CA LYS A 174 -4.33 -19.33 -2.44
C LYS A 174 -5.52 -18.38 -2.47
N PRO A 175 -6.69 -18.83 -2.96
CA PRO A 175 -7.93 -18.10 -2.78
C PRO A 175 -8.25 -17.86 -1.31
N VAL A 176 -8.97 -16.79 -1.02
CA VAL A 176 -9.35 -16.42 0.35
C VAL A 176 -10.83 -16.11 0.45
N ASN A 177 -11.45 -16.51 1.56
CA ASN A 177 -12.81 -16.14 1.92
C ASN A 177 -12.78 -15.44 3.27
N ILE A 178 -12.68 -14.11 3.27
CA ILE A 178 -12.44 -13.31 4.47
C ILE A 178 -13.56 -12.29 4.60
N ILE A 179 -14.58 -12.65 5.37
CA ILE A 179 -15.83 -11.89 5.48
C ILE A 179 -15.90 -11.06 6.76
N GLU A 180 -15.12 -11.43 7.76
CA GLU A 180 -15.06 -10.77 9.06
C GLU A 180 -13.62 -10.75 9.58
N SER A 181 -13.35 -9.84 10.51
CA SER A 181 -12.09 -9.76 11.25
C SER A 181 -12.39 -10.00 12.72
N ASN A 182 -11.72 -11.00 13.30
CA ASN A 182 -11.79 -11.30 14.73
C ASN A 182 -10.47 -10.89 15.40
N PHE A 183 -10.56 -10.19 16.54
CA PHE A 183 -9.41 -9.69 17.28
C PHE A 183 -9.74 -9.56 18.77
N ASN A 184 -8.72 -9.51 19.61
CA ASN A 184 -8.87 -9.38 21.06
C ASN A 184 -8.37 -8.01 21.56
N ALA A 185 -7.37 -7.46 20.89
CA ALA A 185 -6.73 -6.22 21.30
C ALA A 185 -6.28 -5.39 20.10
N VAL A 186 -5.90 -4.16 20.40
CA VAL A 186 -5.23 -3.24 19.46
C VAL A 186 -3.73 -3.21 19.77
N LYS A 187 -2.94 -3.19 18.70
CA LYS A 187 -1.50 -2.92 18.73
C LYS A 187 -1.23 -1.58 18.06
N GLY A 188 -0.07 -1.01 18.32
CA GLY A 188 0.34 0.21 17.64
C GLY A 188 1.84 0.42 17.67
N ILE A 189 2.31 1.25 16.74
CA ILE A 189 3.66 1.83 16.74
C ILE A 189 3.49 3.33 16.60
N SER A 190 4.04 4.07 17.54
CA SER A 190 4.14 5.53 17.49
C SER A 190 5.59 5.93 17.38
N HIS A 191 5.95 6.62 16.30
CA HIS A 191 7.33 7.03 16.05
C HIS A 191 7.53 8.54 16.07
N ALA A 192 8.71 8.97 16.53
CA ALA A 192 9.20 10.33 16.39
C ALA A 192 10.66 10.32 15.95
N VAL A 193 10.98 11.05 14.88
CA VAL A 193 12.30 11.07 14.26
C VAL A 193 12.82 12.50 14.19
N ASN A 194 14.04 12.75 14.67
CA ASN A 194 14.62 14.10 14.82
C ASN A 194 13.65 15.08 15.50
N LEU A 195 12.90 14.57 16.48
CA LEU A 195 11.93 15.28 17.29
C LEU A 195 12.06 14.77 18.72
N PRO A 196 11.69 15.54 19.74
CA PRO A 196 11.71 15.04 21.11
C PRO A 196 10.86 13.76 21.27
N GLU A 197 11.38 12.75 21.97
CA GLU A 197 10.72 11.45 22.22
C GLU A 197 9.29 11.60 22.77
N HIS A 198 9.05 12.62 23.60
CA HIS A 198 7.73 12.92 24.16
C HIS A 198 6.66 13.23 23.08
N VAL A 199 7.02 13.42 21.82
CA VAL A 199 6.08 13.48 20.70
C VAL A 199 5.40 12.12 20.49
N ALA A 200 6.19 11.05 20.37
CA ALA A 200 5.66 9.69 20.19
C ALA A 200 4.87 9.22 21.42
N ILE A 201 5.37 9.51 22.62
CA ILE A 201 4.67 9.17 23.87
C ILE A 201 3.29 9.84 23.95
N ARG A 202 3.18 11.12 23.57
CA ARG A 202 1.90 11.85 23.60
C ARG A 202 0.92 11.40 22.51
N GLN A 203 1.43 10.99 21.36
CA GLN A 203 0.64 10.33 20.31
C GLN A 203 0.04 9.03 20.84
N ALA A 204 0.88 8.12 21.32
CA ALA A 204 0.47 6.84 21.89
C ALA A 204 -0.55 7.02 23.02
N ARG A 205 -0.25 7.85 24.02
CA ARG A 205 -1.15 8.08 25.16
C ARG A 205 -2.53 8.58 24.74
N SER A 206 -2.61 9.48 23.77
CA SER A 206 -3.91 9.99 23.31
C SER A 206 -4.70 8.94 22.54
N ALA A 207 -4.03 8.08 21.77
CA ALA A 207 -4.66 6.94 21.12
C ALA A 207 -5.17 5.92 22.14
N GLU A 208 -4.33 5.55 23.11
CA GLU A 208 -4.67 4.58 24.16
C GLU A 208 -5.91 4.99 24.96
N VAL A 209 -6.00 6.25 25.37
CA VAL A 209 -7.16 6.77 26.09
C VAL A 209 -8.44 6.58 25.27
N MET A 210 -8.40 6.91 23.97
CA MET A 210 -9.58 6.78 23.12
C MET A 210 -9.98 5.33 22.89
N ILE A 211 -9.03 4.44 22.62
CA ILE A 211 -9.28 3.02 22.35
C ILE A 211 -9.79 2.30 23.62
N LYS A 212 -9.20 2.58 24.79
CA LYS A 212 -9.68 2.05 26.07
C LYS A 212 -11.09 2.52 26.40
N ASN A 213 -11.41 3.79 26.15
CA ASN A 213 -12.76 4.32 26.33
C ASN A 213 -13.79 3.67 25.40
N ALA A 214 -13.36 3.18 24.23
CA ALA A 214 -14.20 2.41 23.31
C ALA A 214 -14.35 0.93 23.73
N GLY A 215 -13.72 0.51 24.82
CA GLY A 215 -13.85 -0.84 25.38
C GLY A 215 -12.84 -1.87 24.86
N TYR A 216 -11.75 -1.44 24.23
CA TYR A 216 -10.71 -2.33 23.71
C TYR A 216 -9.41 -2.21 24.47
N ASP A 217 -8.73 -3.34 24.65
CA ASP A 217 -7.35 -3.36 25.13
C ASP A 217 -6.39 -2.85 24.05
N ILE A 218 -5.31 -2.20 24.48
CA ILE A 218 -4.33 -1.61 23.56
C ILE A 218 -2.92 -1.60 24.16
N ASN A 219 -1.94 -1.92 23.31
CA ASN A 219 -0.51 -1.70 23.56
C ASN A 219 0.12 -0.96 22.37
N VAL A 220 0.83 0.14 22.63
CA VAL A 220 1.51 0.93 21.60
C VAL A 220 3.00 1.00 21.88
N ASP A 221 3.81 0.49 20.95
CA ASP A 221 5.25 0.57 21.01
C ASP A 221 5.71 1.99 20.66
N ILE A 222 6.70 2.49 21.39
CA ILE A 222 7.31 3.81 21.16
C ILE A 222 8.62 3.62 20.40
N GLU A 223 8.73 4.27 19.24
CA GLU A 223 9.95 4.33 18.45
C GLU A 223 10.49 5.77 18.41
N HIS A 224 11.76 5.93 18.73
CA HIS A 224 12.44 7.23 18.65
C HIS A 224 13.80 7.05 17.97
N ASP A 225 14.10 7.94 17.03
CA ASP A 225 15.37 7.92 16.29
C ASP A 225 15.83 9.35 15.95
N ASP A 226 17.11 9.63 16.10
CA ASP A 226 17.73 10.89 15.70
C ASP A 226 18.64 10.72 14.47
N ASN A 227 18.68 9.53 13.87
CA ASN A 227 19.51 9.20 12.73
C ASN A 227 18.73 9.24 11.40
N SER A 228 18.15 10.41 11.06
CA SER A 228 17.52 10.63 9.76
C SER A 228 17.85 11.99 9.16
N PHE A 229 17.61 12.17 7.86
CA PHE A 229 17.85 13.45 7.17
C PHE A 229 16.81 14.53 7.52
N GLY A 230 15.60 14.12 7.90
CA GLY A 230 14.47 15.00 8.18
C GLY A 230 13.76 14.64 9.47
N SER A 231 12.95 15.57 9.97
CA SER A 231 12.10 15.37 11.14
C SER A 231 10.71 14.89 10.73
N GLY A 232 10.13 13.97 11.49
CA GLY A 232 8.77 13.52 11.29
C GLY A 232 8.28 12.62 12.42
N SER A 233 6.99 12.42 12.48
CA SER A 233 6.37 11.52 13.47
C SER A 233 5.10 10.94 12.88
N GLY A 234 4.62 9.84 13.42
CA GLY A 234 3.37 9.22 13.01
C GLY A 234 2.98 8.11 13.97
N ILE A 235 1.79 7.61 13.77
CA ILE A 235 1.28 6.48 14.53
C ILE A 235 0.42 5.61 13.61
N LEU A 236 0.64 4.30 13.70
CA LEU A 236 -0.24 3.28 13.17
C LEU A 236 -0.81 2.50 14.35
N LEU A 237 -2.11 2.26 14.32
CA LEU A 237 -2.80 1.32 15.18
C LEU A 237 -3.41 0.21 14.32
N TRP A 238 -3.44 -1.01 14.82
CA TRP A 238 -4.08 -2.13 14.13
C TRP A 238 -4.62 -3.19 15.10
N THR A 239 -5.59 -3.98 14.67
CA THR A 239 -6.13 -5.09 15.46
C THR A 239 -5.18 -6.29 15.45
N ASP A 240 -5.10 -7.06 16.54
CA ASP A 240 -4.16 -8.18 16.68
C ASP A 240 -4.59 -9.51 16.02
N GLY A 241 -5.67 -9.47 15.24
CA GLY A 241 -6.19 -10.62 14.51
C GLY A 241 -5.32 -11.05 13.32
N THR A 242 -5.68 -12.18 12.71
CA THR A 242 -5.03 -12.68 11.48
C THR A 242 -5.31 -11.78 10.27
N ILE A 243 -6.43 -11.06 10.31
CA ILE A 243 -6.88 -10.11 9.31
C ILE A 243 -6.95 -8.74 9.99
N PRO A 244 -5.81 -8.06 10.18
CA PRO A 244 -5.75 -6.82 10.92
C PRO A 244 -6.46 -5.68 10.17
N LEU A 245 -7.20 -4.86 10.92
CA LEU A 245 -7.76 -3.58 10.49
C LEU A 245 -6.84 -2.46 10.97
N GLY A 246 -6.55 -1.48 10.12
CA GLY A 246 -5.66 -0.37 10.46
C GLY A 246 -6.33 0.99 10.63
N GLY A 247 -5.72 1.84 11.46
CA GLY A 247 -5.96 3.29 11.47
C GLY A 247 -4.67 4.05 11.72
N SER A 248 -4.47 5.18 11.03
CA SER A 248 -3.19 5.89 11.08
C SER A 248 -3.29 7.41 11.05
N SER A 249 -2.26 8.07 11.52
CA SER A 249 -2.11 9.52 11.37
C SER A 249 -0.65 9.93 11.33
N ILE A 250 -0.37 10.99 10.58
CA ILE A 250 0.98 11.57 10.47
C ILE A 250 1.07 12.90 11.21
N GLY A 251 2.23 13.16 11.81
CA GLY A 251 2.58 14.44 12.38
C GLY A 251 2.84 15.50 11.31
N GLU A 252 2.48 16.74 11.62
CA GLU A 252 2.60 17.87 10.72
C GLU A 252 3.00 19.11 11.51
N ARG A 253 3.70 20.06 10.88
CA ARG A 253 4.06 21.32 11.53
C ARG A 253 2.78 22.02 12.03
N GLY A 254 2.74 22.31 13.34
CA GLY A 254 1.59 22.93 13.99
C GLY A 254 0.49 21.97 14.46
N LYS A 255 0.51 20.69 14.05
CA LYS A 255 -0.43 19.67 14.55
C LYS A 255 0.08 19.09 15.87
N LYS A 256 -0.73 19.16 16.92
CA LYS A 256 -0.39 18.62 18.24
C LYS A 256 -0.26 17.10 18.21
N ALA A 257 0.69 16.55 18.97
CA ALA A 257 0.93 15.11 19.06
C ALA A 257 -0.32 14.33 19.51
N GLU A 258 -1.06 14.90 20.45
CA GLU A 258 -2.31 14.34 20.97
C GLU A 258 -3.37 14.23 19.86
N VAL A 259 -3.46 15.22 18.97
CA VAL A 259 -4.40 15.18 17.83
C VAL A 259 -4.00 14.10 16.84
N VAL A 260 -2.70 13.88 16.61
CA VAL A 260 -2.22 12.78 15.75
C VAL A 260 -2.64 11.42 16.33
N GLY A 261 -2.44 11.20 17.63
CA GLY A 261 -2.90 9.98 18.31
C GLY A 261 -4.43 9.79 18.24
N LEU A 262 -5.17 10.87 18.52
CA LEU A 262 -6.64 10.87 18.47
C LEU A 262 -7.17 10.55 17.06
N ASP A 263 -6.58 11.13 16.02
CA ASP A 263 -7.00 10.91 14.64
C ASP A 263 -6.78 9.45 14.21
N ALA A 264 -5.66 8.84 14.59
CA ALA A 264 -5.41 7.43 14.29
C ALA A 264 -6.37 6.48 15.03
N ALA A 265 -6.68 6.78 16.28
CA ALA A 265 -7.68 6.02 17.04
C ALA A 265 -9.08 6.14 16.44
N LYS A 266 -9.48 7.35 16.01
CA LYS A 266 -10.76 7.56 15.29
C LYS A 266 -10.82 6.78 14.00
N ASP A 267 -9.74 6.83 13.20
CA ASP A 267 -9.65 6.11 11.94
C ASP A 267 -9.81 4.60 12.17
N LEU A 268 -9.08 4.02 13.13
CA LEU A 268 -9.20 2.59 13.46
C LEU A 268 -10.60 2.21 13.93
N LEU A 269 -11.21 2.99 14.83
CA LEU A 269 -12.55 2.71 15.34
C LEU A 269 -13.62 2.80 14.24
N GLU A 270 -13.46 3.69 13.26
CA GLU A 270 -14.32 3.71 12.07
C GLU A 270 -14.22 2.38 11.31
N GLN A 271 -13.00 1.86 11.09
CA GLN A 271 -12.81 0.58 10.40
C GLN A 271 -13.42 -0.61 11.17
N ILE A 272 -13.23 -0.67 12.49
CA ILE A 272 -13.77 -1.72 13.36
C ILE A 272 -15.31 -1.73 13.33
N SER A 273 -15.93 -0.55 13.36
CA SER A 273 -17.39 -0.43 13.38
C SER A 273 -18.09 -0.99 12.13
N GLY A 274 -17.35 -1.18 11.03
CA GLY A 274 -17.89 -1.65 9.75
C GLY A 274 -18.17 -3.15 9.67
N ASN A 275 -17.85 -3.94 10.71
CA ASN A 275 -17.99 -5.41 10.74
C ASN A 275 -17.50 -6.10 9.45
N SER A 276 -16.44 -5.54 8.85
CA SER A 276 -15.84 -6.04 7.62
C SER A 276 -14.48 -6.64 7.94
N ALA A 277 -14.05 -7.56 7.08
CA ALA A 277 -12.74 -8.18 7.19
C ALA A 277 -11.60 -7.20 6.96
N LEU A 278 -11.72 -6.35 5.94
CA LEU A 278 -10.66 -5.45 5.51
C LEU A 278 -11.04 -4.00 5.78
N ASP A 279 -10.05 -3.20 6.16
CA ASP A 279 -10.21 -1.75 6.18
C ASP A 279 -10.35 -1.20 4.75
N SER A 280 -10.68 0.10 4.66
CA SER A 280 -10.95 0.75 3.37
C SER A 280 -9.73 0.84 2.44
N HIS A 281 -8.51 0.82 2.99
CA HIS A 281 -7.27 0.88 2.23
C HIS A 281 -6.86 -0.50 1.74
N MET A 282 -6.92 -1.52 2.61
CA MET A 282 -6.61 -2.89 2.20
C MET A 282 -7.63 -3.40 1.17
N GLY A 283 -8.89 -2.93 1.25
CA GLY A 283 -9.93 -3.22 0.28
C GLY A 283 -9.56 -2.85 -1.16
N ASP A 284 -8.76 -1.81 -1.40
CA ASP A 284 -8.22 -1.51 -2.74
C ASP A 284 -6.91 -2.24 -3.05
N GLN A 285 -6.02 -2.40 -2.05
CA GLN A 285 -4.69 -2.98 -2.23
C GLN A 285 -4.72 -4.48 -2.54
N ILE A 286 -5.71 -5.20 -2.02
CA ILE A 286 -5.83 -6.65 -2.20
C ILE A 286 -6.29 -7.05 -3.62
N ILE A 287 -6.95 -6.15 -4.35
CA ILE A 287 -7.63 -6.46 -5.61
C ILE A 287 -6.77 -7.20 -6.63
N PRO A 288 -5.53 -6.77 -6.96
CA PRO A 288 -4.69 -7.49 -7.92
C PRO A 288 -4.46 -8.94 -7.49
N TYR A 289 -4.28 -9.19 -6.20
CA TYR A 289 -4.03 -10.51 -5.63
C TYR A 289 -5.26 -11.40 -5.68
N LEU A 290 -6.48 -10.84 -5.49
CA LEU A 290 -7.73 -11.60 -5.67
C LEU A 290 -7.90 -12.09 -7.11
N PHE A 291 -7.56 -11.27 -8.10
CA PHE A 291 -7.61 -11.67 -9.52
C PHE A 291 -6.59 -12.77 -9.85
N ILE A 292 -5.40 -12.68 -9.28
CA ILE A 292 -4.33 -13.69 -9.45
C ILE A 292 -4.74 -15.02 -8.81
N ALA A 293 -5.27 -14.99 -7.59
CA ALA A 293 -5.70 -16.20 -6.88
C ALA A 293 -6.99 -16.81 -7.47
N GLY A 294 -7.94 -15.97 -7.89
CA GLY A 294 -9.30 -16.40 -8.26
C GLY A 294 -10.10 -16.91 -7.06
N ASN A 295 -11.35 -17.34 -7.30
CA ASN A 295 -12.26 -17.96 -6.32
C ASN A 295 -12.22 -17.36 -4.91
N SER A 296 -12.14 -16.04 -4.81
CA SER A 296 -11.94 -15.31 -3.54
C SER A 296 -13.10 -14.39 -3.25
N SER A 297 -13.40 -14.22 -1.96
CA SER A 297 -14.43 -13.31 -1.45
C SER A 297 -13.89 -12.53 -0.26
N ILE A 298 -14.06 -11.21 -0.27
CA ILE A 298 -13.69 -10.35 0.85
C ILE A 298 -14.78 -9.32 1.16
N THR A 299 -14.87 -8.88 2.41
CA THR A 299 -15.60 -7.66 2.76
C THR A 299 -14.63 -6.52 3.07
N THR A 300 -14.98 -5.31 2.66
CA THR A 300 -14.26 -4.08 3.02
C THR A 300 -15.19 -3.12 3.74
N SER A 301 -14.68 -2.42 4.77
CA SER A 301 -15.42 -1.45 5.58
C SER A 301 -15.99 -0.30 4.74
N LYS A 302 -15.36 -0.01 3.59
CA LYS A 302 -15.77 1.07 2.69
C LYS A 302 -15.36 0.79 1.27
N LEU A 303 -16.33 0.67 0.37
CA LEU A 303 -16.08 0.62 -1.06
C LEU A 303 -15.56 1.99 -1.54
N THR A 304 -14.31 2.03 -1.98
CA THR A 304 -13.67 3.25 -2.47
C THR A 304 -13.66 3.32 -4.00
N GLN A 305 -13.45 4.52 -4.53
CA GLN A 305 -13.25 4.67 -5.97
C GLN A 305 -11.90 4.06 -6.41
N HIS A 306 -10.90 4.02 -5.53
CA HIS A 306 -9.67 3.23 -5.71
C HIS A 306 -9.97 1.74 -5.91
N THR A 307 -10.81 1.13 -5.06
CA THR A 307 -11.19 -0.28 -5.19
C THR A 307 -11.82 -0.57 -6.55
N LEU A 308 -12.81 0.24 -6.96
CA LEU A 308 -13.46 0.08 -8.27
C LEU A 308 -12.48 0.28 -9.45
N THR A 309 -11.57 1.25 -9.32
CA THR A 309 -10.53 1.49 -10.34
C THR A 309 -9.59 0.29 -10.45
N ASN A 310 -9.19 -0.29 -9.32
CA ASN A 310 -8.30 -1.46 -9.32
C ASN A 310 -9.01 -2.70 -9.89
N ILE A 311 -10.31 -2.88 -9.65
CA ILE A 311 -11.11 -3.96 -10.26
C ILE A 311 -11.18 -3.78 -11.78
N ASP A 312 -11.49 -2.57 -12.26
CA ASP A 312 -11.57 -2.24 -13.70
C ASP A 312 -10.22 -2.46 -14.42
N VAL A 313 -9.10 -2.14 -13.77
CA VAL A 313 -7.78 -2.39 -14.36
C VAL A 313 -7.45 -3.88 -14.33
N ALA A 314 -7.68 -4.56 -13.22
CA ALA A 314 -7.31 -5.97 -13.07
C ALA A 314 -8.08 -6.89 -14.03
N SER A 315 -9.37 -6.62 -14.27
CA SER A 315 -10.22 -7.38 -15.20
C SER A 315 -9.76 -7.32 -16.65
N GLN A 316 -9.03 -6.26 -17.04
CA GLN A 316 -8.45 -6.15 -18.38
C GLN A 316 -7.26 -7.10 -18.59
N PHE A 317 -6.55 -7.46 -17.52
CA PHE A 317 -5.39 -8.37 -17.58
C PHE A 317 -5.76 -9.82 -17.32
N ILE A 318 -6.66 -10.09 -16.38
CA ILE A 318 -7.04 -11.44 -15.96
C ILE A 318 -8.56 -11.56 -16.02
N ASN A 319 -9.05 -12.43 -16.90
CA ASN A 319 -10.48 -12.64 -17.09
C ASN A 319 -11.07 -13.40 -15.90
N ARG A 320 -11.89 -12.72 -15.10
CA ARG A 320 -12.59 -13.25 -13.91
C ARG A 320 -13.98 -12.66 -13.84
N ASP A 321 -14.94 -13.43 -13.31
CA ASP A 321 -16.25 -12.86 -12.98
C ASP A 321 -16.15 -12.13 -11.64
N VAL A 322 -16.58 -10.87 -11.61
CA VAL A 322 -16.47 -10.03 -10.42
C VAL A 322 -17.83 -9.48 -10.02
N GLN A 323 -18.19 -9.72 -8.77
CA GLN A 323 -19.42 -9.21 -8.18
C GLN A 323 -19.04 -8.29 -7.02
N VAL A 324 -19.61 -7.09 -7.02
CA VAL A 324 -19.46 -6.11 -5.95
C VAL A 324 -20.85 -5.82 -5.39
N ASP A 325 -21.11 -6.27 -4.18
CA ASP A 325 -22.34 -6.00 -3.45
C ASP A 325 -22.07 -4.94 -2.38
N GLY A 326 -22.46 -3.70 -2.67
CA GLY A 326 -22.27 -2.54 -1.79
C GLY A 326 -22.35 -1.22 -2.56
N LYS A 327 -22.36 -0.11 -1.81
CA LYS A 327 -22.40 1.25 -2.39
C LYS A 327 -21.13 2.00 -2.06
N LEU A 328 -20.75 2.95 -2.92
CA LEU A 328 -19.58 3.81 -2.68
C LEU A 328 -19.67 4.45 -1.29
N GLY A 329 -18.60 4.38 -0.52
CA GLY A 329 -18.56 4.94 0.83
C GLY A 329 -19.28 4.10 1.91
N LYS A 330 -19.77 2.90 1.58
CA LYS A 330 -20.38 1.94 2.50
C LYS A 330 -19.63 0.61 2.49
N PRO A 331 -19.82 -0.26 3.49
CA PRO A 331 -19.29 -1.62 3.43
C PRO A 331 -19.70 -2.35 2.15
N ALA A 332 -18.83 -3.21 1.64
CA ALA A 332 -19.11 -3.99 0.44
C ALA A 332 -18.47 -5.37 0.48
N LEU A 333 -19.17 -6.35 -0.09
CA LEU A 333 -18.66 -7.68 -0.42
C LEU A 333 -18.14 -7.67 -1.86
N ILE A 334 -16.92 -8.16 -2.05
CA ILE A 334 -16.27 -8.29 -3.36
C ILE A 334 -15.95 -9.76 -3.56
N THR A 335 -16.48 -10.34 -4.64
CA THR A 335 -16.25 -11.73 -5.03
C THR A 335 -15.60 -11.77 -6.40
N VAL A 336 -14.51 -12.54 -6.54
CA VAL A 336 -13.76 -12.75 -7.78
C VAL A 336 -13.70 -14.26 -8.06
N LYS A 337 -14.29 -14.71 -9.16
CA LYS A 337 -14.34 -16.13 -9.57
C LYS A 337 -13.45 -16.37 -10.80
#